data_AF-A0A6N1YDN9-F1
#
_entry.id   AF-A0A6N1YDN9-F1
#
_cell.length_a   1.000
_cell.length_b   1.000
_cell.length_c   1.000
_cell.angle_alpha   90.00
_cell.angle_beta   90.00
_cell.angle_gamma   90.00
#
_symmetry.space_group_name_H-M   'P 1'
#
loop_
_entity.id
_entity.type
_entity.pdbx_description
1 polymer ?
#
loop_
_entity_poly.entity_id
_entity_poly.type
_entity_poly.pdbx_seq_one_letter_code
_entity_poly.pdbx_strand_id
1 'polypeptide(L)' 'MKLGQKIVNSTLGWLLAILKAVVVLFILGIAKVTLRTNPDIAFPVLGAAVMFFLIWYFAPQIKRYLNNE' A
#
# COMPACT_ATOMS: atom_id res chain seq x y z
N MET A 1 -5.05 -24.01 -15.85
CA MET A 1 -4.17 -22.88 -16.27
C MET A 1 -2.92 -23.44 -16.91
N LYS A 2 -2.44 -22.86 -18.02
CA LYS A 2 -1.16 -23.26 -18.65
C LYS A 2 0.01 -22.88 -17.74
N LEU A 3 1.07 -23.70 -17.69
CA LEU A 3 2.21 -23.54 -16.76
C LEU A 3 2.82 -22.12 -16.79
N GLY A 4 3.01 -21.56 -18.00
CA GLY A 4 3.53 -20.20 -18.17
C GLY A 4 2.63 -19.11 -17.58
N GLN A 5 1.31 -19.29 -17.62
CA GLN A 5 0.34 -18.33 -17.06
C GLN A 5 0.35 -18.34 -15.52
N LYS A 6 0.65 -19.49 -14.91
CA LYS A 6 0.81 -19.63 -13.46
C LYS A 6 2.08 -18.91 -12.97
N ILE A 7 3.19 -19.02 -13.72
CA ILE A 7 4.45 -18.35 -13.41
C ILE A 7 4.27 -16.83 -13.47
N VAL A 8 3.68 -16.30 -14.55
CA VAL A 8 3.44 -14.86 -14.70
C VAL A 8 2.58 -14.31 -13.57
N ASN A 9 1.48 -14.98 -13.22
CA ASN A 9 0.62 -14.54 -12.11
C ASN A 9 1.36 -14.56 -10.77
N SER A 10 2.19 -15.57 -10.52
CA SER A 10 2.99 -15.64 -9.30
C SER A 10 4.01 -14.49 -9.23
N THR A 11 4.72 -14.21 -10.32
CA THR A 11 5.71 -13.13 -10.39
C THR A 11 5.05 -11.76 -10.20
N LEU A 12 3.90 -11.51 -10.82
CA LEU A 12 3.14 -10.27 -10.62
C LEU A 12 2.65 -10.12 -9.17
N GLY A 13 2.26 -11.23 -8.53
CA GLY A 13 1.91 -11.24 -7.11
C GLY A 13 3.09 -10.84 -6.22
N TRP A 14 4.28 -11.40 -6.47
CA TRP A 14 5.50 -11.03 -5.75
C TRP A 14 5.91 -9.58 -5.99
N LEU A 15 5.82 -9.10 -7.24
CA LEU A 15 6.11 -7.72 -7.57
C LEU A 15 5.19 -6.75 -6.83
N LEU A 16 3.90 -7.06 -6.77
CA LEU A 16 2.92 -6.27 -6.00
C LEU A 16 3.24 -6.28 -4.50
N ALA A 17 3.65 -7.42 -3.94
CA ALA A 17 4.03 -7.54 -2.55
C ALA A 17 5.27 -6.69 -2.20
N ILE A 18 6.30 -6.72 -3.06
CA ILE A 18 7.50 -5.89 -2.91
C ILE A 18 7.12 -4.41 -2.98
N LEU A 19 6.28 -4.02 -3.95
CA LEU A 19 5.81 -2.64 -4.08
C LEU A 19 5.10 -2.16 -2.81
N LYS A 20 4.20 -2.99 -2.26
CA LYS A 20 3.51 -2.69 -0.99
C LYS A 20 4.51 -2.51 0.16
N ALA A 21 5.52 -3.37 0.28
CA ALA A 21 6.55 -3.24 1.31
C ALA A 21 7.37 -1.95 1.17
N VAL A 22 7.76 -1.58 -0.05
CA VAL A 22 8.49 -0.32 -0.33
C VAL A 22 7.66 0.89 0.08
N VAL A 23 6.37 0.91 -0.24
CA VAL A 23 5.47 2.01 0.14
C VAL A 23 5.33 2.12 1.67
N VAL A 24 5.23 1.00 2.39
CA VAL A 24 5.19 1.02 3.87
C VAL A 24 6.48 1.60 4.44
N LEU A 25 7.65 1.18 3.95
CA LEU A 25 8.94 1.72 4.37
C LEU A 25 9.05 3.22 4.09
N PHE A 26 8.52 3.68 2.95
CA PHE A 26 8.47 5.09 2.59
C PHE A 26 7.60 5.90 3.57
N ILE A 27 6.40 5.41 3.93
CA ILE A 27 5.52 6.05 4.91
C ILE A 27 6.20 6.14 6.28
N LEU A 28 6.87 5.06 6.73
CA LEU A 28 7.64 5.06 7.97
C LEU A 28 8.82 6.05 7.93
N GLY A 29 9.47 6.19 6.78
CA GLY A 29 10.52 7.18 6.56
C GLY A 29 10.00 8.61 6.71
N ILE A 30 8.87 8.92 6.06
CA ILE A 30 8.18 10.21 6.21
C ILE A 30 7.80 10.43 7.66
N ALA A 31 7.20 9.44 8.32
CA ALA A 31 6.83 9.51 9.73
C ALA A 31 7.99 9.93 10.62
N LYS A 32 9.13 9.24 10.47
CA LYS A 32 10.33 9.54 11.24
C LYS A 32 10.81 10.98 11.03
N VAL A 33 10.80 11.46 9.80
CA VAL A 33 11.27 12.83 9.47
C VAL A 33 10.28 13.87 9.96
N THR A 34 8.98 13.69 9.73
CA THR A 34 7.94 14.65 10.12
C THR A 34 7.80 14.73 11.64
N LEU A 35 7.83 13.60 12.35
CA LEU A 35 7.82 13.59 13.82
C LEU A 35 9.03 14.32 14.43
N ARG A 36 10.18 14.31 13.74
CA ARG A 36 11.39 14.99 14.21
C ARG A 36 11.41 16.48 13.87
N THR A 37 10.89 16.86 12.70
CA THR A 37 11.03 18.23 12.17
C THR A 37 9.83 19.11 12.50
N ASN A 38 8.61 18.58 12.42
CA ASN A 38 7.36 19.34 12.60
C ASN A 38 6.30 18.43 13.24
N PRO A 39 6.41 18.12 14.55
CA PRO A 39 5.52 17.19 15.23
C PRO A 39 4.05 17.63 15.21
N ASP A 40 3.78 18.93 15.16
CA ASP A 40 2.43 19.51 15.14
C ASP A 40 1.61 19.06 13.92
N ILE A 41 2.28 18.84 12.78
CA ILE A 41 1.65 18.37 11.53
C ILE A 41 1.86 16.87 11.27
N ALA A 42 2.63 16.18 12.12
CA ALA A 42 2.92 14.77 11.92
C ALA A 42 1.65 13.92 11.94
N PHE A 43 0.72 14.23 12.84
CA PHE A 43 -0.55 13.51 12.95
C PHE A 43 -1.41 13.62 11.68
N PRO A 44 -1.74 14.82 11.15
CA PRO A 44 -2.53 14.93 9.92
C PRO A 44 -1.81 14.37 8.68
N VAL A 45 -0.49 14.56 8.56
CA VAL A 45 0.28 14.03 7.43
C VAL A 45 0.30 12.51 7.43
N LEU A 46 0.54 11.89 8.60
CA LEU A 46 0.56 10.44 8.72
C LEU A 46 -0.82 9.83 8.61
N GLY A 47 -1.83 10.47 9.18
CA GLY A 47 -3.23 10.07 9.02
C GLY A 47 -3.61 10.02 7.55
N ALA A 48 -3.32 11.08 6.78
CA ALA A 48 -3.59 11.10 5.34
C ALA A 48 -2.82 10.00 4.59
N ALA A 49 -1.52 9.87 4.84
CA ALA A 49 -0.68 8.85 4.19
C ALA A 49 -1.19 7.42 4.44
N VAL A 50 -1.58 7.12 5.68
CA VAL A 50 -2.16 5.82 6.06
C VAL A 50 -3.51 5.60 5.37
N MET A 51 -4.39 6.61 5.32
CA MET A 51 -5.68 6.50 4.65
C MET A 51 -5.52 6.20 3.15
N PHE A 52 -4.65 6.95 2.45
CA PHE A 52 -4.35 6.68 1.05
C PHE A 52 -3.76 5.28 0.83
N PHE A 53 -2.84 4.88 1.71
CA PHE A 53 -2.25 3.55 1.67
C PHE A 53 -3.30 2.45 1.84
N LEU A 54 -4.21 2.57 2.81
CA LEU A 54 -5.26 1.59 3.05
C LEU A 54 -6.21 1.49 1.86
N ILE A 55 -6.65 2.63 1.30
CA ILE A 55 -7.52 2.65 0.10
C ILE A 55 -6.82 1.94 -1.06
N TRP A 56 -5.55 2.25 -1.32
CA TRP A 56 -4.80 1.61 -2.40
C TRP A 56 -4.55 0.12 -2.13
N TYR A 57 -4.16 -0.23 -0.90
CA TYR A 57 -3.85 -1.60 -0.50
C TYR A 57 -5.06 -2.52 -0.63
N PHE A 58 -6.24 -2.02 -0.22
CA PHE A 58 -7.51 -2.73 -0.25
C PHE A 58 -8.37 -2.43 -1.49
N ALA A 59 -7.86 -1.66 -2.47
CA ALA A 59 -8.62 -1.30 -3.67
C ALA A 59 -9.26 -2.52 -4.38
N PRO A 60 -8.58 -3.69 -4.52
CA PRO A 60 -9.22 -4.88 -5.09
C PRO A 60 -10.39 -5.40 -4.26
N GLN A 61 -10.28 -5.42 -2.93
CA GLN A 61 -11.34 -5.87 -2.02
C GLN A 61 -12.50 -4.89 -2.00
N ILE A 62 -12.22 -3.59 -1.97
CA ILE A 62 -13.22 -2.52 -2.04
C ILE A 62 -14.00 -2.65 -3.35
N LYS A 63 -13.31 -2.85 -4.49
CA LYS A 63 -13.96 -3.05 -5.78
C LYS A 63 -14.88 -4.26 -5.79
N ARG A 64 -14.44 -5.40 -5.22
CA ARG A 64 -15.27 -6.61 -5.11
C ARG A 64 -16.50 -6.39 -4.24
N TYR A 65 -16.32 -5.76 -3.08
CA TYR A 65 -17.41 -5.39 -2.18
C TYR A 65 -18.43 -4.48 -2.85
N LEU A 66 -17.99 -3.43 -3.56
CA LEU A 66 -18.88 -2.51 -4.28
C LEU A 66 -19.60 -3.16 -5.46
N ASN A 67 -19.00 -4.16 -6.09
CA ASN A 67 -19.59 -4.92 -7.18
C ASN A 67 -20.49 -6.08 -6.70
N ASN A 68 -20.69 -6.28 -5.39
CA ASN A 68 -21.38 -7.44 -4.81
C ASN A 68 -20.79 -8.81 -5.26
N GLU A 69 -19.46 -8.89 -5.41
CA GLU A 69 -18.69 -10.10 -5.80
C GLU A 69 -17.91 -10.74 -4.63
#